data_AF-A0A430HTV6-F1
#
_entry.id   AF-A0A430HTV6-F1
#
_cell.length_a   1.000
_cell.length_b   1.000
_cell.length_c   1.000
_cell.angle_alpha   90.00
_cell.angle_beta   90.00
_cell.angle_gamma   90.00
#
_symmetry.space_group_name_H-M   'P 1'
#
loop_
_entity.id
_entity.type
_entity.pdbx_description
1 polymer ?
#
loop_
_entity_poly.entity_id
_entity_poly.type
_entity_poly.pdbx_seq_one_letter_code
_entity_poly.pdbx_strand_id
1 'polypeptide(L)'
;MKRALAVLAICASFTALGACAAPASTPVRAGDTLRLEPSAANVKRVRAALHAARSDQDRIEQIRLLASLHARGNPSGMNEAIVGELRTLSESPRRRIARSAIYPLAQAVAADETIEILLRAKRSGLMESEEIGGELARALRFAPREQQLRYVRLIGAEQSRYGVDVMVAGFGSHVLDPMLPETRQAVGALLRRTRIDFPRAAGSFGYVDALRYAGWLHASALTEQSISRRPYADTVLAQLDDPGTDPRKLIAYLGTPAGKQFMASVGRRGPFAESVRRARDYANAYPRSPHVKKIVSDICGSWHRLPA
;
A
#
# COMPACT_ATOMS: atom_id res chain seq x y z
N MET A 1 -89.08 -18.09 -1.20
CA MET A 1 -88.62 -17.27 -0.05
C MET A 1 -87.26 -17.82 0.38
N LYS A 2 -86.19 -17.12 -0.01
CA LYS A 2 -85.26 -16.42 0.90
C LYS A 2 -84.31 -17.37 1.67
N ARG A 3 -83.06 -17.37 1.19
CA ARG A 3 -81.78 -17.34 1.94
C ARG A 3 -81.43 -18.55 2.81
N ALA A 4 -80.48 -19.35 2.34
CA ALA A 4 -79.10 -19.40 2.87
C ALA A 4 -78.44 -20.73 2.46
N LEU A 5 -77.64 -20.72 1.39
CA LEU A 5 -76.67 -21.78 1.07
C LEU A 5 -75.73 -21.25 -0.02
N ALA A 6 -74.62 -20.64 0.40
CA ALA A 6 -73.53 -20.23 -0.46
C ALA A 6 -72.22 -20.15 0.35
N VAL A 7 -71.69 -21.30 0.75
CA VAL A 7 -70.27 -21.48 1.11
C VAL A 7 -69.88 -22.91 0.68
N LEU A 8 -69.43 -23.06 -0.56
CA LEU A 8 -68.65 -24.20 -1.08
C LEU A 8 -68.38 -23.96 -2.58
N ALA A 9 -67.38 -23.14 -2.91
CA ALA A 9 -66.90 -22.99 -4.29
C ALA A 9 -65.53 -22.27 -4.36
N ILE A 10 -64.46 -22.82 -3.76
CA ILE A 10 -63.08 -22.53 -4.22
C ILE A 10 -62.21 -23.77 -3.99
N CYS A 11 -62.46 -24.82 -4.78
CA CYS A 11 -61.55 -25.94 -4.98
C CYS A 11 -61.62 -26.35 -6.44
N ALA A 12 -60.46 -26.37 -7.11
CA ALA A 12 -60.20 -26.87 -8.45
C ALA A 12 -60.86 -26.12 -9.62
N SER A 13 -60.10 -25.22 -10.27
CA SER A 13 -59.91 -25.15 -11.74
C SER A 13 -59.19 -23.84 -12.10
N PHE A 14 -57.87 -23.87 -12.26
CA PHE A 14 -57.15 -23.04 -13.24
C PHE A 14 -55.73 -23.62 -13.42
N THR A 15 -55.62 -24.57 -14.33
CA THR A 15 -54.39 -24.85 -15.06
C THR A 15 -54.18 -23.74 -16.10
N ALA A 16 -53.12 -22.95 -15.93
CA ALA A 16 -52.15 -22.52 -16.96
C ALA A 16 -51.55 -21.14 -16.64
N LEU A 17 -50.25 -21.02 -16.96
CA LEU A 17 -49.44 -19.80 -17.11
C LEU A 17 -48.88 -19.17 -15.83
N GLY A 18 -47.58 -19.37 -15.63
CA GLY A 18 -46.79 -18.58 -14.69
C GLY A 18 -45.57 -19.32 -14.16
N ALA A 19 -44.66 -19.73 -15.05
CA ALA A 19 -43.29 -19.94 -14.63
C ALA A 19 -42.76 -18.60 -14.09
N CYS A 20 -42.81 -18.40 -12.78
CA CYS A 20 -42.07 -17.32 -12.14
C CYS A 20 -40.59 -17.61 -12.32
N ALA A 21 -40.06 -17.06 -13.40
CA ALA A 21 -38.63 -16.85 -13.58
C ALA A 21 -38.06 -16.33 -12.26
N ALA A 22 -37.01 -16.99 -11.76
CA ALA A 22 -36.17 -16.42 -10.73
C ALA A 22 -35.82 -14.99 -11.17
N PRO A 23 -35.88 -13.98 -10.27
CA PRO A 23 -35.55 -12.62 -10.66
C PRO A 23 -34.15 -12.65 -11.28
N ALA A 24 -34.08 -12.18 -12.52
CA ALA A 24 -32.82 -12.00 -13.23
C ALA A 24 -31.89 -11.25 -12.29
N SER A 25 -30.80 -11.91 -11.90
CA SER A 25 -29.78 -11.34 -11.03
C SER A 25 -29.30 -10.03 -11.64
N THR A 26 -29.72 -8.91 -11.05
CA THR A 26 -29.26 -7.59 -11.45
C THR A 26 -27.74 -7.57 -11.35
N PRO A 27 -27.00 -7.27 -12.43
CA PRO A 27 -25.55 -7.13 -12.33
C PRO A 27 -25.28 -5.97 -11.37
N VAL A 28 -24.55 -6.26 -10.29
CA VAL A 28 -24.08 -5.26 -9.34
C VAL A 28 -23.25 -4.24 -10.13
N ARG A 29 -23.79 -3.03 -10.31
CA ARG A 29 -23.07 -1.94 -10.97
C ARG A 29 -22.03 -1.38 -10.00
N ALA A 30 -20.92 -0.89 -10.55
CA ALA A 30 -19.81 -0.29 -9.84
C ALA A 30 -20.15 0.92 -8.94
N GLY A 31 -21.43 1.34 -8.84
CA GLY A 31 -21.91 2.37 -7.94
C GLY A 31 -22.34 1.88 -6.54
N ASP A 32 -22.60 0.58 -6.37
CA ASP A 32 -22.94 -0.02 -5.07
C ASP A 32 -21.68 -0.41 -4.25
N THR A 33 -20.50 0.07 -4.66
CA THR A 33 -19.17 -0.30 -4.16
C THR A 33 -18.82 0.20 -2.76
N LEU A 34 -19.78 0.78 -2.03
CA LEU A 34 -19.61 1.04 -0.60
C LEU A 34 -19.86 -0.24 0.20
N ARG A 35 -18.82 -1.09 0.22
CA ARG A 35 -18.60 -2.21 1.14
C ARG A 35 -19.74 -3.22 1.20
N LEU A 36 -19.75 -4.14 0.23
CA LEU A 36 -20.47 -5.40 0.42
C LEU A 36 -19.91 -6.09 1.67
N GLU A 37 -20.77 -6.31 2.66
CA GLU A 37 -20.40 -7.06 3.85
C GLU A 37 -19.96 -8.48 3.47
N PRO A 38 -18.88 -9.01 4.06
CA PRO A 38 -18.36 -10.34 3.76
C PRO A 38 -19.28 -11.43 4.34
N SER A 39 -20.37 -11.71 3.62
CA SER A 39 -21.35 -12.75 3.93
C SER A 39 -21.35 -13.85 2.86
N ALA A 40 -21.77 -15.07 3.23
CA ALA A 40 -21.87 -16.17 2.28
C ALA A 40 -22.76 -15.84 1.06
N ALA A 41 -23.86 -15.10 1.27
CA ALA A 41 -24.75 -14.67 0.20
C ALA A 41 -24.06 -13.71 -0.78
N ASN A 42 -23.28 -12.75 -0.27
CA ASN A 42 -22.55 -11.80 -1.13
C ASN A 42 -21.42 -12.49 -1.89
N VAL A 43 -20.70 -13.42 -1.27
CA VAL A 43 -19.67 -14.21 -1.96
C VAL A 43 -20.29 -15.02 -3.10
N LYS A 44 -21.40 -15.74 -2.86
CA LYS A 44 -22.12 -16.48 -3.90
C LYS A 44 -22.59 -15.57 -5.04
N ARG A 45 -23.12 -14.38 -4.71
CA ARG A 45 -23.59 -13.40 -5.70
C ARG A 45 -22.45 -12.91 -6.59
N VAL A 46 -21.31 -12.52 -6.00
CA VAL A 46 -20.15 -12.03 -6.76
C VAL A 46 -19.56 -13.14 -7.62
N ARG A 47 -19.46 -14.38 -7.11
CA ARG A 47 -19.01 -15.52 -7.92
C ARG A 47 -19.93 -15.80 -9.10
N ALA A 48 -21.25 -15.79 -8.90
CA ALA A 48 -22.21 -15.94 -9.99
C ALA A 48 -22.06 -14.83 -11.05
N ALA A 49 -21.88 -13.57 -10.62
CA ALA A 49 -21.63 -12.45 -11.51
C ALA A 49 -20.31 -12.59 -12.28
N LEU A 50 -19.25 -13.08 -11.61
CA LEU A 50 -17.95 -13.36 -12.24
C LEU A 50 -18.08 -14.42 -13.35
N HIS A 51 -18.83 -15.49 -13.13
CA HIS A 51 -19.05 -16.53 -14.15
C HIS A 51 -19.94 -16.04 -15.30
N ALA A 52 -20.91 -15.17 -15.02
CA ALA A 52 -21.79 -14.59 -16.03
C ALA A 52 -21.13 -13.44 -16.84
N ALA A 53 -20.02 -12.88 -16.36
CA ALA A 53 -19.34 -11.75 -16.98
C ALA A 53 -18.82 -12.08 -18.39
N ARG A 54 -19.27 -11.28 -19.36
CA ARG A 54 -18.99 -11.47 -20.80
C ARG A 54 -17.73 -10.73 -21.27
N SER A 55 -17.36 -9.64 -20.62
CA SER A 55 -16.15 -8.89 -20.94
C SER A 55 -15.02 -9.16 -19.92
N ASP A 56 -13.77 -8.99 -20.37
CA ASP A 56 -12.61 -9.07 -19.47
C ASP A 56 -12.66 -7.97 -18.41
N GLN A 57 -13.21 -6.79 -18.74
CA GLN A 57 -13.31 -5.68 -17.81
C GLN A 57 -14.27 -6.01 -16.66
N ASP A 58 -15.46 -6.53 -16.97
CA ASP A 58 -16.43 -6.97 -15.97
C ASP A 58 -15.82 -8.06 -15.08
N ARG A 59 -15.10 -9.02 -15.66
CA ARG A 59 -14.41 -10.06 -14.90
C ARG A 59 -13.38 -9.49 -13.94
N ILE A 60 -12.57 -8.52 -14.38
CA ILE A 60 -11.57 -7.85 -13.53
C ILE A 60 -12.23 -7.11 -12.37
N GLU A 61 -13.37 -6.46 -12.61
CA GLU A 61 -14.14 -5.77 -11.56
C GLU A 61 -14.71 -6.77 -10.55
N GLN A 62 -15.28 -7.89 -11.02
CA GLN A 62 -15.77 -8.95 -10.14
C GLN A 62 -14.65 -9.65 -9.36
N ILE A 63 -13.45 -9.80 -9.94
CA ILE A 63 -12.25 -10.30 -9.21
C ILE A 63 -11.93 -9.39 -8.03
N ARG A 64 -11.91 -8.07 -8.25
CA ARG A 64 -11.61 -7.09 -7.19
C ARG A 64 -12.67 -7.10 -6.10
N LEU A 65 -13.95 -7.21 -6.47
CA LEU A 65 -15.04 -7.35 -5.52
C LEU A 65 -14.93 -8.65 -4.73
N LEU A 66 -14.67 -9.78 -5.39
CA LEU A 66 -14.51 -11.07 -4.73
C LEU A 66 -13.36 -11.04 -3.72
N ALA A 67 -12.23 -10.47 -4.11
CA ALA A 67 -11.06 -10.27 -3.26
C ALA A 67 -11.39 -9.44 -2.02
N SER A 68 -12.20 -8.38 -2.16
CA SER A 68 -12.59 -7.53 -1.04
C SER A 68 -13.46 -8.23 0.02
N LEU A 69 -14.09 -9.36 -0.35
CA LEU A 69 -14.90 -10.17 0.57
C LEU A 69 -14.06 -11.18 1.36
N HIS A 70 -12.78 -11.37 1.00
CA HIS A 70 -11.87 -12.20 1.77
C HIS A 70 -11.42 -11.46 3.04
N ALA A 71 -11.58 -12.09 4.19
CA ALA A 71 -11.14 -11.51 5.47
C ALA A 71 -10.60 -12.61 6.39
N ARG A 72 -9.52 -12.32 7.15
CA ARG A 72 -8.85 -13.33 8.01
C ARG A 72 -9.78 -14.03 9.01
N GLY A 73 -10.77 -13.30 9.55
CA GLY A 73 -11.76 -13.88 10.47
C GLY A 73 -12.81 -14.78 9.81
N ASN A 74 -12.74 -14.94 8.48
CA ASN A 74 -13.69 -15.70 7.66
C ASN A 74 -15.17 -15.43 8.02
N PRO A 75 -15.62 -14.17 8.14
CA PRO A 75 -17.01 -13.85 8.52
C PRO A 75 -18.04 -14.39 7.52
N SER A 76 -17.64 -14.61 6.27
CA SER A 76 -18.48 -15.19 5.24
C SER A 76 -18.59 -16.72 5.34
N GLY A 77 -17.67 -17.39 6.05
CA GLY A 77 -17.50 -18.84 6.00
C GLY A 77 -17.00 -19.36 4.64
N MET A 78 -16.61 -18.48 3.71
CA MET A 78 -16.34 -18.83 2.30
C MET A 78 -14.94 -18.44 1.79
N ASN A 79 -13.97 -18.19 2.69
CA ASN A 79 -12.59 -17.87 2.27
C ASN A 79 -11.98 -18.92 1.34
N GLU A 80 -12.16 -20.21 1.59
CA GLU A 80 -11.63 -21.27 0.73
C GLU A 80 -12.21 -21.21 -0.69
N ALA A 81 -13.51 -20.91 -0.81
CA ALA A 81 -14.15 -20.73 -2.10
C ALA A 81 -13.61 -19.50 -2.84
N ILE A 82 -13.32 -18.41 -2.13
CA ILE A 82 -12.69 -17.22 -2.70
C ILE A 82 -11.27 -17.55 -3.20
N VAL A 83 -10.46 -18.19 -2.36
CA VAL A 83 -9.08 -18.58 -2.69
C VAL A 83 -9.05 -19.52 -3.90
N GLY A 84 -9.89 -20.55 -3.91
CA GLY A 84 -9.98 -21.50 -5.03
C GLY A 84 -10.37 -20.83 -6.35
N GLU A 85 -11.30 -19.88 -6.31
CA GLU A 85 -11.70 -19.09 -7.47
C GLU A 85 -10.55 -18.19 -7.96
N LEU A 86 -9.90 -17.46 -7.05
CA LEU A 86 -8.75 -16.60 -7.39
C LEU A 86 -7.58 -17.41 -7.96
N ARG A 87 -7.33 -18.62 -7.44
CA ARG A 87 -6.30 -19.53 -7.95
C ARG A 87 -6.61 -19.95 -9.38
N THR A 88 -7.85 -20.38 -9.64
CA THR A 88 -8.29 -20.74 -11.00
C THR A 88 -8.14 -19.56 -11.97
N LEU A 89 -8.54 -18.35 -11.55
CA LEU A 89 -8.42 -17.15 -12.37
C LEU A 89 -6.96 -16.74 -12.62
N SER A 90 -6.07 -16.96 -11.64
CA SER A 90 -4.63 -16.67 -11.77
C SER A 90 -3.94 -17.47 -12.89
N GLU A 91 -4.53 -18.61 -13.27
CA GLU A 91 -4.06 -19.49 -14.33
C GLU A 91 -4.81 -19.29 -15.66
N SER A 92 -5.65 -18.24 -15.76
CA SER A 92 -6.40 -17.94 -16.97
C SER A 92 -5.48 -17.73 -18.19
N PRO A 93 -5.82 -18.26 -19.38
CA PRO A 93 -5.10 -17.96 -20.61
C PRO A 93 -5.20 -16.47 -21.00
N ARG A 94 -6.19 -15.75 -20.47
CA ARG A 94 -6.32 -14.30 -20.66
C ARG A 94 -5.42 -13.57 -19.67
N ARG A 95 -4.28 -13.08 -20.16
CA ARG A 95 -3.25 -12.38 -19.37
C ARG A 95 -3.80 -11.32 -18.42
N ARG A 96 -4.78 -10.50 -18.85
CA ARG A 96 -5.37 -9.45 -18.00
C ARG A 96 -6.16 -10.02 -16.81
N ILE A 97 -6.85 -11.14 -17.00
CA ILE A 97 -7.58 -11.84 -15.93
C ILE A 97 -6.60 -12.46 -14.95
N ALA A 98 -5.62 -13.22 -15.47
CA ALA A 98 -4.58 -13.85 -14.65
C ALA A 98 -3.86 -12.84 -13.76
N ARG A 99 -3.35 -11.76 -14.35
CA ARG A 99 -2.68 -10.68 -13.63
C ARG A 99 -3.57 -10.02 -12.57
N SER A 100 -4.86 -9.87 -12.83
CA SER A 100 -5.79 -9.24 -11.89
C SER A 100 -6.12 -10.12 -10.68
N ALA A 101 -5.98 -11.44 -10.81
CA ALA A 101 -6.22 -12.40 -9.72
C ALA A 101 -4.97 -12.71 -8.89
N ILE A 102 -3.76 -12.58 -9.46
CA ILE A 102 -2.49 -12.92 -8.79
C ILE A 102 -2.32 -12.18 -7.45
N TYR A 103 -2.46 -10.86 -7.44
CA TYR A 103 -2.25 -10.09 -6.21
C TYR A 103 -3.30 -10.42 -5.12
N PRO A 104 -4.62 -10.37 -5.41
CA PRO A 104 -5.63 -10.85 -4.48
C PRO A 104 -5.36 -12.24 -3.90
N LEU A 105 -4.97 -13.18 -4.76
CA LEU A 105 -4.63 -14.54 -4.34
C LEU A 105 -3.45 -14.51 -3.36
N ALA A 106 -2.36 -13.82 -3.72
CA ALA A 106 -1.17 -13.72 -2.90
C ALA A 106 -1.45 -13.11 -1.51
N GLN A 107 -2.46 -12.25 -1.37
CA GLN A 107 -2.89 -11.70 -0.08
C GLN A 107 -3.78 -12.63 0.75
N ALA A 108 -4.43 -13.58 0.09
CA ALA A 108 -5.40 -14.48 0.72
C ALA A 108 -4.77 -15.77 1.26
N VAL A 109 -3.49 -16.01 0.96
CA VAL A 109 -2.78 -17.25 1.30
C VAL A 109 -1.67 -17.02 2.32
N ALA A 110 -1.06 -18.12 2.78
CA ALA A 110 0.08 -18.08 3.69
C ALA A 110 1.33 -17.50 3.01
N ALA A 111 2.26 -16.98 3.83
CA ALA A 111 3.40 -16.21 3.35
C ALA A 111 4.35 -16.97 2.40
N ASP A 112 4.60 -18.26 2.61
CA ASP A 112 5.39 -19.07 1.66
C ASP A 112 4.69 -19.17 0.30
N GLU A 113 3.38 -19.40 0.30
CA GLU A 113 2.57 -19.48 -0.91
C GLU A 113 2.48 -18.11 -1.62
N THR A 114 2.36 -17.02 -0.86
CA THR A 114 2.45 -15.64 -1.37
C THR A 114 3.74 -15.45 -2.18
N ILE A 115 4.88 -15.86 -1.63
CA ILE A 115 6.18 -15.75 -2.32
C ILE A 115 6.17 -16.59 -3.60
N GLU A 116 5.70 -17.82 -3.54
CA GLU A 116 5.66 -18.72 -4.70
C GLU A 116 4.79 -18.17 -5.83
N ILE A 117 3.60 -17.67 -5.51
CA ILE A 117 2.68 -17.04 -6.47
C ILE A 117 3.34 -15.85 -7.16
N LEU A 118 3.92 -14.93 -6.39
CA LEU A 118 4.55 -13.73 -6.92
C LEU A 118 5.76 -14.07 -7.81
N LEU A 119 6.63 -14.97 -7.35
CA LEU A 119 7.80 -15.37 -8.14
C LEU A 119 7.42 -16.17 -9.39
N ARG A 120 6.35 -16.98 -9.34
CA ARG A 120 5.80 -17.67 -10.53
C ARG A 120 5.26 -16.66 -11.54
N ALA A 121 4.52 -15.66 -11.08
CA ALA A 121 3.99 -14.58 -11.92
C ALA A 121 5.10 -13.76 -12.61
N LYS A 122 6.23 -13.55 -11.92
CA LYS A 122 7.42 -12.96 -12.52
C LYS A 122 8.01 -13.84 -13.62
N ARG A 123 8.26 -15.12 -13.32
CA ARG A 123 8.85 -16.08 -14.27
C ARG A 123 8.00 -16.28 -15.52
N SER A 124 6.68 -16.19 -15.40
CA SER A 124 5.76 -16.26 -16.54
C SER A 124 5.56 -14.92 -17.28
N GLY A 125 6.27 -13.87 -16.86
CA GLY A 125 6.19 -12.54 -17.47
C GLY A 125 4.83 -11.85 -17.25
N LEU A 126 4.04 -12.27 -16.26
CA LEU A 126 2.75 -11.66 -15.94
C LEU A 126 2.89 -10.39 -15.09
N MET A 127 3.98 -10.27 -14.33
CA MET A 127 4.30 -9.13 -13.47
C MET A 127 5.77 -8.76 -13.59
N GLU A 128 6.05 -7.46 -13.59
CA GLU A 128 7.42 -6.92 -13.65
C GLU A 128 8.05 -6.79 -12.27
N SER A 129 9.38 -6.65 -12.21
CA SER A 129 10.12 -6.54 -10.94
C SER A 129 9.62 -5.42 -10.03
N GLU A 130 9.21 -4.28 -10.60
CA GLU A 130 8.65 -3.16 -9.81
C GLU A 130 7.35 -3.56 -9.09
N GLU A 131 6.48 -4.31 -9.77
CA GLU A 131 5.21 -4.76 -9.20
C GLU A 131 5.46 -5.82 -8.12
N ILE A 132 6.33 -6.79 -8.40
CA ILE A 132 6.71 -7.84 -7.45
C ILE A 132 7.34 -7.23 -6.19
N GLY A 133 8.28 -6.29 -6.35
CA GLY A 133 8.88 -5.58 -5.23
C GLY A 133 7.86 -4.83 -4.38
N GLY A 134 6.90 -4.17 -5.02
CA GLY A 134 5.76 -3.53 -4.35
C GLY A 134 4.91 -4.51 -3.54
N GLU A 135 4.54 -5.66 -4.12
CA GLU A 135 3.70 -6.62 -3.42
C GLU A 135 4.40 -7.35 -2.29
N LEU A 136 5.69 -7.70 -2.47
CA LEU A 136 6.51 -8.24 -1.40
C LEU A 136 6.61 -7.25 -0.23
N ALA A 137 6.80 -5.96 -0.52
CA ALA A 137 6.85 -4.91 0.50
C ALA A 137 5.52 -4.76 1.26
N ARG A 138 4.37 -4.83 0.58
CA ARG A 138 3.05 -4.82 1.25
C ARG A 138 2.82 -6.03 2.14
N ALA A 139 3.29 -7.20 1.71
CA ALA A 139 3.13 -8.46 2.44
C ALA A 139 4.06 -8.56 3.65
N LEU A 140 5.25 -7.93 3.61
CA LEU A 140 6.26 -7.97 4.68
C LEU A 140 5.69 -7.71 6.09
N ARG A 141 4.85 -6.68 6.25
CA ARG A 141 4.24 -6.31 7.55
C ARG A 141 3.28 -7.34 8.13
N PHE A 142 2.87 -8.30 7.32
CA PHE A 142 1.93 -9.36 7.69
C PHE A 142 2.56 -10.75 7.69
N ALA A 143 3.80 -10.88 7.18
CA ALA A 143 4.52 -12.12 7.18
C ALA A 143 4.87 -12.53 8.62
N PRO A 144 4.83 -13.85 8.94
CA PRO A 144 5.38 -14.37 10.18
C PRO A 144 6.82 -13.91 10.38
N ARG A 145 7.20 -13.68 11.63
CA ARG A 145 8.49 -13.08 12.02
C ARG A 145 9.68 -13.82 11.38
N GLU A 146 9.60 -15.15 11.36
CA GLU A 146 10.60 -16.08 10.84
C GLU A 146 10.78 -15.97 9.32
N GLN A 147 9.77 -15.49 8.61
CA GLN A 147 9.77 -15.34 7.15
C GLN A 147 10.13 -13.94 6.68
N GLN A 148 10.07 -12.92 7.55
CA GLN A 148 10.31 -11.52 7.17
C GLN A 148 11.69 -11.30 6.54
N LEU A 149 12.74 -12.01 6.99
CA LEU A 149 14.07 -11.94 6.39
C LEU A 149 14.06 -12.34 4.91
N ARG A 150 13.29 -13.38 4.56
CA ARG A 150 13.14 -13.85 3.18
C ARG A 150 12.48 -12.77 2.32
N TYR A 151 11.43 -12.12 2.82
CA TYR A 151 10.79 -10.99 2.13
C TYR A 151 11.76 -9.83 1.88
N VAL A 152 12.50 -9.38 2.90
CA VAL A 152 13.47 -8.28 2.77
C VAL A 152 14.55 -8.60 1.74
N ARG A 153 15.04 -9.85 1.72
CA ARG A 153 16.01 -10.31 0.72
C ARG A 153 15.42 -10.30 -0.69
N LEU A 154 14.19 -10.78 -0.86
CA LEU A 154 13.51 -10.78 -2.15
C LEU A 154 13.25 -9.35 -2.65
N ILE A 155 12.71 -8.45 -1.81
CA ILE A 155 12.55 -7.03 -2.16
C ILE A 155 13.88 -6.43 -2.63
N GLY A 156 14.96 -6.77 -1.93
CA GLY A 156 16.31 -6.40 -2.30
C GLY A 156 16.78 -6.92 -3.66
N ALA A 157 16.47 -8.17 -3.97
CA ALA A 157 16.84 -8.81 -5.23
C ALA A 157 16.05 -8.25 -6.42
N GLU A 158 14.83 -7.77 -6.20
CA GLU A 158 14.01 -7.14 -7.23
C GLU A 158 14.56 -5.78 -7.68
N GLN A 159 15.42 -5.12 -6.88
CA GLN A 159 15.98 -3.79 -7.14
C GLN A 159 14.89 -2.74 -7.47
N SER A 160 13.69 -2.95 -6.95
CA SER A 160 12.51 -2.14 -7.24
C SER A 160 12.51 -0.87 -6.42
N ARG A 161 12.55 0.29 -7.10
CA ARG A 161 12.45 1.59 -6.45
C ARG A 161 11.07 1.76 -5.80
N TYR A 162 10.02 1.28 -6.46
CA TYR A 162 8.66 1.29 -5.95
C TYR A 162 8.49 0.39 -4.71
N GLY A 163 9.09 -0.79 -4.70
CA GLY A 163 9.05 -1.72 -3.58
C GLY A 163 9.65 -1.12 -2.31
N VAL A 164 10.76 -0.39 -2.45
CA VAL A 164 11.35 0.37 -1.33
C VAL A 164 10.40 1.47 -0.87
N ASP A 165 9.82 2.25 -1.80
CA ASP A 165 8.86 3.31 -1.44
C ASP A 165 7.67 2.75 -0.65
N VAL A 166 7.13 1.61 -1.09
CA VAL A 166 6.04 0.90 -0.42
C VAL A 166 6.47 0.36 0.94
N MET A 167 7.70 -0.15 1.05
CA MET A 167 8.24 -0.64 2.32
C MET A 167 8.41 0.49 3.33
N VAL A 168 8.89 1.66 2.91
CA VAL A 168 9.06 2.82 3.80
C VAL A 168 7.74 3.54 4.10
N ALA A 169 6.73 3.39 3.22
CA ALA A 169 5.39 3.93 3.43
C ALA A 169 4.68 3.23 4.59
N GLY A 170 4.69 3.87 5.76
CA GLY A 170 4.13 3.30 7.00
C GLY A 170 5.15 2.53 7.83
N PHE A 171 6.44 2.62 7.51
CA PHE A 171 7.51 2.06 8.33
C PHE A 171 7.61 2.81 9.66
N GLY A 172 7.59 2.07 10.77
CA GLY A 172 7.65 2.61 12.12
C GLY A 172 8.11 1.55 13.12
N SER A 173 8.30 1.96 14.38
CA SER A 173 8.72 1.06 15.47
C SER A 173 7.81 -0.16 15.61
N HIS A 174 6.49 0.01 15.46
CA HIS A 174 5.51 -1.08 15.47
C HIS A 174 5.73 -2.17 14.39
N VAL A 175 6.38 -1.83 13.27
CA VAL A 175 6.76 -2.80 12.23
C VAL A 175 8.15 -3.39 12.52
N LEU A 176 9.07 -2.55 12.98
CA LEU A 176 10.49 -2.90 13.16
C LEU A 176 10.78 -3.70 14.44
N ASP A 177 10.16 -3.32 15.57
CA ASP A 177 10.43 -3.91 16.89
C ASP A 177 10.09 -5.42 16.94
N PRO A 178 9.00 -5.91 16.32
CA PRO A 178 8.72 -7.34 16.25
C PRO A 178 9.74 -8.13 15.40
N MET A 179 10.49 -7.48 14.51
CA MET A 179 11.41 -8.18 13.61
C MET A 179 12.58 -8.84 14.37
N LEU A 180 13.08 -9.96 13.84
CA LEU A 180 14.33 -10.57 14.32
C LEU A 180 15.54 -9.65 14.06
N PRO A 181 16.59 -9.69 14.88
CA PRO A 181 17.79 -8.86 14.72
C PRO A 181 18.38 -8.90 13.30
N GLU A 182 18.53 -10.08 12.72
CA GLU A 182 19.03 -10.31 11.36
C GLU A 182 18.12 -9.71 10.28
N THR A 183 16.80 -9.70 10.51
CA THR A 183 15.84 -9.02 9.63
C THR A 183 16.04 -7.51 9.69
N ARG A 184 16.22 -6.93 10.88
CA ARG A 184 16.49 -5.49 11.04
C ARG A 184 17.79 -5.11 10.34
N GLN A 185 18.85 -5.90 10.50
CA GLN A 185 20.11 -5.71 9.79
C GLN A 185 19.93 -5.74 8.27
N ALA A 186 19.16 -6.69 7.74
CA ALA A 186 18.86 -6.78 6.31
C ALA A 186 18.07 -5.56 5.81
N VAL A 187 17.12 -5.04 6.60
CA VAL A 187 16.41 -3.79 6.29
C VAL A 187 17.39 -2.62 6.26
N GLY A 188 18.27 -2.50 7.24
CA GLY A 188 19.28 -1.43 7.29
C GLY A 188 20.21 -1.48 6.08
N ALA A 189 20.67 -2.68 5.69
CA ALA A 189 21.48 -2.87 4.50
C ALA A 189 20.72 -2.50 3.21
N LEU A 190 19.44 -2.86 3.11
CA LEU A 190 18.57 -2.47 1.99
C LEU A 190 18.41 -0.95 1.91
N LEU A 191 18.09 -0.28 3.02
CA LEU A 191 17.89 1.18 3.03
C LEU A 191 19.16 1.94 2.64
N ARG A 192 20.34 1.49 3.09
CA ARG A 192 21.62 2.13 2.74
C ARG A 192 21.93 2.07 1.24
N ARG A 193 21.62 0.96 0.56
CA ARG A 193 21.84 0.83 -0.89
C ARG A 193 20.76 1.51 -1.75
N THR A 194 19.60 1.83 -1.18
CA THR A 194 18.47 2.44 -1.90
C THR A 194 18.23 3.89 -1.47
N ARG A 195 19.31 4.65 -1.25
CA ARG A 195 19.21 6.08 -0.92
C ARG A 195 18.39 6.81 -1.98
N ILE A 196 17.45 7.64 -1.54
CA ILE A 196 16.58 8.39 -2.46
C ILE A 196 17.33 9.60 -3.02
N ASP A 197 17.43 9.67 -4.34
CA ASP A 197 17.91 10.83 -5.07
C ASP A 197 16.78 11.61 -5.73
N PHE A 198 17.02 12.91 -5.93
CA PHE A 198 16.09 13.82 -6.59
C PHE A 198 16.43 13.84 -8.09
N PRO A 199 15.64 13.14 -8.94
CA PRO A 199 16.04 12.84 -10.31
C PRO A 199 15.92 14.05 -11.25
N ARG A 200 15.19 15.09 -10.84
CA ARG A 200 14.94 16.27 -11.67
C ARG A 200 16.10 17.27 -11.58
N ALA A 201 16.18 18.20 -12.54
CA ALA A 201 17.21 19.24 -12.55
C ALA A 201 17.16 20.14 -11.30
N ALA A 202 18.28 20.80 -11.00
CA ALA A 202 18.31 21.81 -9.94
C ALA A 202 17.27 22.92 -10.22
N GLY A 203 16.68 23.47 -9.15
CA GLY A 203 15.53 24.38 -9.22
C GLY A 203 14.16 23.69 -9.25
N SER A 204 14.10 22.39 -9.54
CA SER A 204 12.86 21.62 -9.47
C SER A 204 12.75 20.83 -8.15
N PHE A 205 11.56 20.87 -7.55
CA PHE A 205 11.25 20.22 -6.28
C PHE A 205 9.89 19.55 -6.39
N GLY A 206 9.88 18.21 -6.32
CA GLY A 206 8.66 17.42 -6.38
C GLY A 206 8.16 17.09 -4.97
N TYR A 207 6.90 17.37 -4.68
CA TYR A 207 6.27 16.98 -3.40
C TYR A 207 6.36 15.47 -3.15
N VAL A 208 6.19 14.65 -4.20
CA VAL A 208 6.32 13.19 -4.12
C VAL A 208 7.75 12.77 -3.74
N ASP A 209 8.77 13.36 -4.36
CA ASP A 209 10.17 13.07 -4.02
C ASP A 209 10.50 13.48 -2.57
N ALA A 210 9.90 14.57 -2.11
CA ALA A 210 10.05 15.02 -0.73
C ALA A 210 9.47 14.03 0.28
N LEU A 211 8.26 13.53 0.04
CA LEU A 211 7.63 12.50 0.88
C LEU A 211 8.46 11.22 0.90
N ARG A 212 8.97 10.80 -0.25
CA ARG A 212 9.80 9.59 -0.37
C ARG A 212 11.11 9.72 0.40
N TYR A 213 11.80 10.85 0.26
CA TYR A 213 13.02 11.11 1.01
C TYR A 213 12.76 11.15 2.52
N ALA A 214 11.69 11.85 2.96
CA ALA A 214 11.34 11.91 4.38
C ALA A 214 11.01 10.53 4.96
N GLY A 215 10.25 9.70 4.22
CA GLY A 215 9.95 8.32 4.62
C GLY A 215 11.20 7.45 4.69
N TRP A 216 12.09 7.55 3.69
CA TRP A 216 13.37 6.83 3.69
C TRP A 216 14.27 7.25 4.87
N LEU A 217 14.38 8.55 5.16
CA LEU A 217 15.20 9.06 6.26
C LEU A 217 14.65 8.60 7.61
N HIS A 218 13.33 8.66 7.79
CA HIS A 218 12.67 8.16 8.99
C HIS A 218 12.93 6.65 9.19
N ALA A 219 12.72 5.84 8.16
CA ALA A 219 12.96 4.40 8.21
C ALA A 219 14.43 4.08 8.49
N SER A 220 15.36 4.83 7.88
CA SER A 220 16.80 4.66 8.09
C SER A 220 17.19 4.99 9.53
N ALA A 221 16.72 6.11 10.08
CA ALA A 221 17.02 6.52 11.44
C ALA A 221 16.43 5.57 12.50
N LEU A 222 15.19 5.08 12.32
CA LEU A 222 14.62 4.05 13.19
C LEU A 222 15.40 2.74 13.12
N THR A 223 15.81 2.34 11.92
CA THR A 223 16.56 1.10 11.73
C THR A 223 17.93 1.18 12.39
N GLU A 224 18.66 2.28 12.23
CA GLU A 224 19.94 2.51 12.92
C GLU A 224 19.78 2.58 14.44
N GLN A 225 18.71 3.18 14.94
CA GLN A 225 18.40 3.17 16.36
C GLN A 225 18.18 1.76 16.89
N SER A 226 17.47 0.93 16.14
CA SER A 226 17.19 -0.45 16.55
C SER A 226 18.41 -1.37 16.49
N ILE A 227 19.29 -1.19 15.49
CA ILE A 227 20.48 -2.04 15.28
C ILE A 227 21.65 -1.59 16.17
N SER A 228 21.97 -0.30 16.10
CA SER A 228 23.22 0.27 16.62
C SER A 228 23.02 0.98 17.95
N ARG A 229 21.78 1.07 18.45
CA ARG A 229 21.36 1.89 19.62
C ARG A 229 21.71 3.37 19.47
N ARG A 230 22.07 3.82 18.26
CA ARG A 230 22.32 5.22 17.96
C ARG A 230 21.01 6.00 18.09
N PRO A 231 20.95 7.12 18.81
CA PRO A 231 19.75 7.92 18.87
C PRO A 231 19.20 8.25 17.47
N TYR A 232 17.87 8.20 17.33
CA TYR A 232 17.18 8.59 16.09
C TYR A 232 17.66 9.96 15.59
N ALA A 233 17.75 10.91 16.52
CA ALA A 233 18.17 12.28 16.26
C ALA A 233 19.56 12.34 15.60
N ASP A 234 20.53 11.60 16.13
CA ASP A 234 21.91 11.61 15.64
C ASP A 234 22.03 11.09 14.21
N THR A 235 21.17 10.13 13.83
CA THR A 235 21.15 9.60 12.45
C THR A 235 20.55 10.62 11.49
N VAL A 236 19.44 11.26 11.88
CA VAL A 236 18.81 12.31 11.08
C VAL A 236 19.77 13.48 10.91
N LEU A 237 20.38 13.96 11.99
CA LEU A 237 21.32 15.08 11.98
C LEU A 237 22.54 14.78 11.12
N ALA A 238 23.18 13.62 11.30
CA ALA A 238 24.33 13.26 10.47
C ALA A 238 23.99 13.22 8.97
N GLN A 239 22.76 12.83 8.60
CA GLN A 239 22.35 12.84 7.20
C GLN A 239 22.09 14.26 6.67
N LEU A 240 21.53 15.15 7.48
CA LEU A 240 21.23 16.53 7.09
C LEU A 240 22.50 17.41 7.06
N ASP A 241 23.43 17.17 7.98
CA ASP A 241 24.66 17.95 8.13
C ASP A 241 25.78 17.50 7.19
N ASP A 242 25.64 16.35 6.52
CA ASP A 242 26.54 15.90 5.46
C ASP A 242 26.66 17.00 4.36
N PRO A 243 27.87 17.56 4.12
CA PRO A 243 28.09 18.59 3.11
C PRO A 243 27.74 18.12 1.69
N GLY A 244 27.79 16.82 1.43
CA GLY A 244 27.40 16.21 0.15
C GLY A 244 25.89 16.04 -0.02
N THR A 245 25.07 16.26 1.02
CA THR A 245 23.61 16.14 0.92
C THR A 245 23.02 17.22 0.02
N ASP A 246 22.29 16.83 -1.01
CA ASP A 246 21.54 17.75 -1.87
C ASP A 246 20.62 18.67 -1.02
N PRO A 247 20.68 20.01 -1.15
CA PRO A 247 19.82 20.92 -0.40
C PRO A 247 18.32 20.66 -0.52
N ARG A 248 17.85 20.06 -1.64
CA ARG A 248 16.46 19.64 -1.80
C ARG A 248 16.04 18.58 -0.79
N LYS A 249 16.96 17.71 -0.35
CA LYS A 249 16.73 16.71 0.71
C LYS A 249 16.51 17.38 2.07
N LEU A 250 17.24 18.47 2.34
CA LEU A 250 17.05 19.30 3.54
C LEU A 250 15.65 19.93 3.54
N ILE A 251 15.28 20.56 2.42
CA ILE A 251 13.97 21.20 2.24
C ILE A 251 12.84 20.16 2.35
N ALA A 252 13.05 18.98 1.75
CA ALA A 252 12.09 17.88 1.79
C ALA A 252 11.79 17.42 3.21
N TYR A 253 12.81 17.17 4.01
CA TYR A 253 12.60 16.69 5.37
C TYR A 253 12.11 17.80 6.31
N LEU A 254 12.82 18.93 6.37
CA LEU A 254 12.50 20.04 7.27
C LEU A 254 11.17 20.73 6.92
N GLY A 255 10.71 20.63 5.68
CA GLY A 255 9.41 21.13 5.23
C GLY A 255 8.23 20.30 5.74
N THR A 256 8.45 19.06 6.18
CA THR A 256 7.38 18.19 6.70
C THR A 256 6.97 18.53 8.13
N PRO A 257 5.76 18.18 8.58
CA PRO A 257 5.38 18.30 9.99
C PRO A 257 6.35 17.57 10.94
N ALA A 258 6.80 16.37 10.58
CA ALA A 258 7.75 15.60 11.37
C ALA A 258 9.11 16.30 11.47
N GLY A 259 9.61 16.87 10.36
CA GLY A 259 10.86 17.64 10.37
C GLY A 259 10.77 18.90 11.23
N LYS A 260 9.63 19.61 11.20
CA LYS A 260 9.39 20.77 12.08
C LYS A 260 9.33 20.39 13.55
N GLN A 261 8.65 19.30 13.89
CA GLN A 261 8.60 18.76 15.25
C GLN A 261 9.99 18.34 15.73
N PHE A 262 10.76 17.67 14.87
CA PHE A 262 12.13 17.27 15.18
C PHE A 262 13.03 18.49 15.42
N MET A 263 12.95 19.51 14.56
CA MET A 263 13.67 20.77 14.74
C MET A 263 13.34 21.40 16.10
N ALA A 264 12.06 21.41 16.49
CA ALA A 264 11.63 21.93 17.78
C ALA A 264 12.16 21.13 18.98
N SER A 265 12.27 19.80 18.86
CA SER A 265 12.80 18.95 19.94
C SER A 265 14.30 19.12 20.19
N VAL A 266 15.07 19.55 19.17
CA VAL A 266 16.52 19.74 19.28
C VAL A 266 16.87 21.20 19.63
N GLY A 267 16.01 22.16 19.29
CA GLY A 267 16.18 23.58 19.63
C GLY A 267 17.01 24.39 18.62
N ARG A 268 17.05 25.72 18.80
CA ARG A 268 17.64 26.65 17.81
C ARG A 268 19.16 26.58 17.75
N ARG A 269 19.83 26.44 18.91
CA ARG A 269 21.28 26.21 19.03
C ARG A 269 21.73 24.82 18.60
N GLY A 270 20.80 23.96 18.20
CA GLY A 270 21.11 22.68 17.58
C GLY A 270 21.83 22.81 16.23
N PRO A 271 22.34 21.70 15.69
CA PRO A 271 23.18 21.69 14.47
C PRO A 271 22.45 22.08 13.17
N PHE A 272 21.15 22.42 13.22
CA PHE A 272 20.37 22.81 12.04
C PHE A 272 20.74 24.14 11.40
N ALA A 273 21.52 25.00 12.06
CA ALA A 273 21.87 26.32 11.53
C ALA A 273 22.44 26.22 10.10
N GLU A 274 23.33 25.25 9.89
CA GLU A 274 23.96 25.01 8.59
C GLU A 274 22.96 24.42 7.58
N SER A 275 22.17 23.43 7.99
CA SER A 275 21.11 22.84 7.17
C SER A 275 20.08 23.89 6.69
N VAL A 276 19.65 24.79 7.58
CA VAL A 276 18.72 25.89 7.28
C VAL A 276 19.37 26.92 6.35
N ARG A 277 20.65 27.25 6.57
CA ARG A 277 21.41 28.15 5.69
C ARG A 277 21.49 27.58 4.27
N ARG A 278 21.88 26.31 4.11
CA ARG A 278 21.98 25.64 2.80
C ARG A 278 20.63 25.57 2.08
N ALA A 279 19.54 25.34 2.80
CA ALA A 279 18.19 25.39 2.24
C ALA A 279 17.81 26.80 1.75
N ARG A 280 18.20 27.85 2.49
CA ARG A 280 18.02 29.25 2.10
C ARG A 280 18.82 29.62 0.85
N ASP A 281 20.09 29.26 0.82
CA ASP A 281 20.99 29.54 -0.31
C ASP A 281 20.48 28.88 -1.59
N TYR A 282 19.98 27.65 -1.48
CA TYR A 282 19.32 26.98 -2.60
C TYR A 282 18.07 27.74 -3.08
N ALA A 283 17.17 28.16 -2.19
CA ALA A 283 15.97 28.92 -2.59
C ALA A 283 16.33 30.28 -3.25
N ASN A 284 17.42 30.91 -2.82
CA ASN A 284 17.93 32.15 -3.39
C ASN A 284 18.52 31.95 -4.79
N ALA A 285 19.24 30.85 -5.01
CA ALA A 285 19.81 30.49 -6.31
C ALA A 285 18.73 30.17 -7.37
N TYR A 286 17.52 29.76 -6.95
CA TYR A 286 16.42 29.41 -7.85
C TYR A 286 15.18 30.30 -7.62
N PRO A 287 15.26 31.60 -7.95
CA PRO A 287 14.22 32.56 -7.56
C PRO A 287 12.87 32.35 -8.26
N ARG A 288 12.84 31.62 -9.37
CA ARG A 288 11.64 31.29 -10.16
C ARG A 288 10.83 30.12 -9.60
N SER A 289 11.21 29.55 -8.47
CA SER A 289 10.50 28.44 -7.80
C SER A 289 9.75 28.95 -6.55
N PRO A 290 8.56 29.59 -6.69
CA PRO A 290 7.85 30.21 -5.57
C PRO A 290 7.44 29.19 -4.50
N HIS A 291 7.16 27.94 -4.90
CA HIS A 291 6.84 26.87 -3.96
C HIS A 291 8.02 26.52 -3.04
N VAL A 292 9.23 26.42 -3.60
CA VAL A 292 10.46 26.18 -2.83
C VAL A 292 10.72 27.33 -1.86
N LYS A 293 10.59 28.58 -2.34
CA LYS A 293 10.71 29.77 -1.48
C LYS A 293 9.73 29.75 -0.31
N LYS A 294 8.47 29.39 -0.55
CA LYS A 294 7.46 29.29 0.51
C LYS A 294 7.86 28.26 1.56
N ILE A 295 8.22 27.04 1.15
CA ILE A 295 8.64 25.99 2.09
C ILE A 295 9.87 26.44 2.89
N VAL A 296 10.87 27.02 2.24
CA VAL A 296 12.09 27.49 2.91
C VAL A 296 11.82 28.67 3.85
N SER A 297 10.92 29.58 3.48
CA SER A 297 10.45 30.64 4.37
C SER A 297 9.76 30.05 5.61
N ASP A 298 8.92 29.03 5.43
CA ASP A 298 8.27 28.34 6.55
C ASP A 298 9.29 27.63 7.45
N ILE A 299 10.29 26.95 6.87
CA ILE A 299 11.40 26.32 7.62
C ILE A 299 12.15 27.37 8.43
N CYS A 300 12.57 28.48 7.80
CA CYS A 300 13.25 29.57 8.49
C CYS A 300 12.37 30.16 9.59
N GLY A 301 11.09 30.41 9.32
CA GLY A 301 10.15 30.96 10.29
C GLY A 301 9.89 30.03 11.48
N SER A 302 9.89 28.70 11.27
CA SER A 302 9.83 27.71 12.34
C SER A 302 11.12 27.73 13.17
N TRP A 303 12.30 27.75 12.53
CA TRP A 303 13.59 27.75 13.21
C TRP A 303 13.82 28.99 14.08
N HIS A 304 13.49 30.20 13.61
CA HIS A 304 13.67 31.44 14.39
C HIS A 304 12.75 31.52 15.62
N ARG A 305 11.63 30.78 15.63
CA ARG A 305 10.70 30.70 16.76
C ARG A 305 11.14 29.72 17.85
N LEU A 306 12.17 28.91 17.60
CA LEU A 306 12.67 27.97 18.59
C LEU A 306 13.43 28.69 19.70
N PRO A 307 13.33 28.21 20.96
CA PRO A 307 14.11 28.75 22.06
C PRO A 307 15.60 28.62 21.75
N ALA A 308 16.37 29.63 22.17
CA ALA A 308 17.81 29.72 21.96
C ALA A 308 18.53 28.59 22.69
#